data_AF-A0A8W8I2H2-F1
#
_entry.id   AF-A0A8W8I2H2-F1
#
_cell.length_a   1.000
_cell.length_b   1.000
_cell.length_c   1.000
_cell.angle_alpha   90.00
_cell.angle_beta   90.00
_cell.angle_gamma   90.00
#
_symmetry.space_group_name_H-M   'P 1'
#
loop_
_entity.id
_entity.type
_entity.pdbx_description
1 polymer ?
#
loop_
_entity_poly.entity_id
_entity_poly.type
_entity_poly.pdbx_seq_one_letter_code
_entity_poly.pdbx_strand_id
1 'polypeptide(L)'
;FIVELLPDRWYEMSCLILQDPANRIELRTFSQPTPIPAEFILQAQDKTPSDYPLRWAGLAVSIGQIVEESMPHIGRSDWQGALTGVNRRESLTMAAKTLAYMYQQRLPPTVV
;
A
#
# COMPACT_ATOMS: atom_id res chain seq x y z
N PHE A 1 1.19 -2.16 -2.47
CA PHE A 1 2.11 -3.24 -2.87
C PHE A 1 2.64 -3.91 -1.61
N ILE A 2 3.15 -5.14 -1.74
CA ILE A 2 3.77 -5.87 -0.64
C ILE A 2 5.30 -5.76 -0.75
N VAL A 3 5.99 -5.73 0.38
CA VAL A 3 7.46 -5.67 0.43
C VAL A 3 7.98 -6.36 1.68
N GLU A 4 9.12 -7.03 1.57
CA GLU A 4 9.87 -7.55 2.71
C GLU A 4 10.83 -6.45 3.20
N LEU A 5 10.62 -5.92 4.41
CA LEU A 5 11.48 -4.86 4.96
C LEU A 5 12.56 -5.40 5.91
N LEU A 6 12.33 -6.59 6.47
CA LEU A 6 13.27 -7.31 7.33
C LEU A 6 13.17 -8.80 6.96
N PRO A 7 14.19 -9.63 7.25
CA PRO A 7 14.15 -11.06 6.93
C PRO A 7 12.87 -11.72 7.46
N ASP A 8 12.09 -12.30 6.54
CA ASP A 8 10.80 -12.95 6.77
C ASP A 8 9.72 -12.03 7.40
N ARG A 9 9.82 -10.71 7.16
CA ARG A 9 8.81 -9.73 7.62
C ARG A 9 8.30 -8.88 6.47
N TRP A 10 7.04 -9.12 6.16
CA TRP A 10 6.35 -8.53 5.03
C TRP A 10 5.42 -7.40 5.47
N TYR A 11 5.27 -6.43 4.59
CA TYR A 11 4.47 -5.23 4.84
C TYR A 11 3.71 -4.82 3.59
N GLU A 12 2.50 -4.30 3.77
CA GLU A 12 1.80 -3.54 2.74
C GLU A 12 2.16 -2.06 2.86
N MET A 13 2.46 -1.44 1.72
CA MET A 13 2.57 0.01 1.59
C MET A 13 1.84 0.46 0.33
N SER A 14 1.25 1.65 0.41
CA SER A 14 0.63 2.31 -0.74
C SER A 14 1.49 3.48 -1.19
N CYS A 15 1.81 3.53 -2.48
CA CYS A 15 2.47 4.69 -3.10
C CYS A 15 1.40 5.70 -3.51
N LEU A 16 1.52 6.94 -3.03
CA LEU A 16 0.70 8.06 -3.47
C LEU A 16 1.55 8.94 -4.36
N ILE A 17 0.99 9.31 -5.51
CA ILE A 17 1.65 10.13 -6.53
C ILE A 17 0.78 11.37 -6.74
N LEU A 18 1.39 12.55 -6.70
CA LEU A 18 0.78 13.81 -7.08
C LEU A 18 1.53 14.33 -8.31
N GLN A 19 0.78 14.62 -9.36
CA GLN A 19 1.29 15.22 -10.59
C GLN A 19 0.56 16.54 -10.86
N ASP A 20 1.32 17.61 -10.96
CA ASP A 20 0.88 18.91 -11.47
C ASP A 20 1.74 19.27 -12.69
N PRO A 21 1.25 18.95 -13.91
CA PRO A 21 1.97 19.28 -15.14
C PRO A 21 2.16 20.78 -15.37
N ALA A 22 1.27 21.64 -14.86
CA ALA A 22 1.33 23.08 -15.09
C ALA A 22 2.53 23.70 -14.36
N ASN A 23 2.76 23.29 -13.11
CA ASN A 23 3.94 23.70 -12.34
C ASN A 23 5.14 22.76 -12.50
N ARG A 24 5.03 21.70 -13.34
CA ARG A 24 6.05 20.65 -13.53
C ARG A 24 6.46 19.97 -12.20
N ILE A 25 5.49 19.74 -11.34
CA ILE A 25 5.71 19.09 -10.04
C ILE A 25 5.25 17.63 -10.14
N GLU A 26 6.16 16.71 -9.85
CA GLU A 26 5.84 15.31 -9.57
C GLU A 26 6.39 14.96 -8.19
N LEU A 27 5.52 14.50 -7.30
CA LEU A 27 5.89 14.09 -5.96
C LEU A 27 5.32 12.70 -5.67
N ARG A 28 6.08 11.93 -4.90
CA ARG A 28 5.68 10.60 -4.47
C ARG A 28 5.98 10.45 -2.98
N THR A 29 5.10 9.74 -2.28
CA THR A 29 5.34 9.30 -0.91
C THR A 29 4.70 7.94 -0.69
N PHE A 30 5.00 7.32 0.45
CA PHE A 30 4.47 6.03 0.83
C PHE A 30 3.65 6.14 2.11
N SER A 31 2.63 5.29 2.23
CA SER A 31 1.91 5.12 3.48
C SER A 31 2.77 4.43 4.54
N GLN A 32 2.33 4.50 5.79
CA GLN A 32 2.94 3.71 6.86
C GLN A 32 2.87 2.21 6.47
N PRO A 33 3.93 1.43 6.71
CA PRO A 33 3.93 0.00 6.46
C PRO A 33 2.95 -0.72 7.39
N THR A 34 2.03 -1.49 6.82
CA THR A 34 1.14 -2.39 7.56
C THR A 34 1.76 -3.78 7.60
N PRO A 35 2.14 -4.33 8.76
CA PRO A 35 2.70 -5.69 8.82
C PRO A 35 1.71 -6.72 8.29
N ILE A 36 2.21 -7.67 7.51
CA ILE A 36 1.47 -8.81 6.98
C ILE A 36 2.08 -10.08 7.56
N PRO A 37 1.30 -10.93 8.25
CA PRO A 37 1.76 -12.24 8.66
C PRO A 37 2.25 -13.09 7.47
N ALA A 38 3.39 -13.77 7.65
CA ALA A 38 4.08 -14.49 6.56
C ALA A 38 3.20 -15.59 5.95
N GLU A 39 2.31 -16.21 6.72
CA GLU A 39 1.38 -17.22 6.25
C GLU A 39 0.46 -16.71 5.14
N PHE A 40 0.04 -15.44 5.15
CA PHE A 40 -0.78 -14.88 4.08
C PHE A 40 0.02 -14.57 2.83
N ILE A 41 1.32 -14.30 2.98
CA ILE A 41 2.24 -14.13 1.86
C ILE A 41 2.48 -15.47 1.17
N LEU A 42 2.77 -16.51 1.94
CA LEU A 42 2.95 -17.87 1.41
C LEU A 42 1.70 -18.36 0.68
N GLN A 43 0.52 -18.18 1.27
CA GLN A 43 -0.74 -18.53 0.61
C GLN A 43 -0.96 -17.72 -0.69
N ALA A 44 -0.63 -16.43 -0.71
CA ALA A 44 -0.73 -15.62 -1.92
C ALA A 44 0.28 -16.07 -3.00
N GLN A 45 1.48 -16.49 -2.60
CA GLN A 45 2.51 -17.03 -3.50
C GLN A 45 2.11 -18.38 -4.09
N ASP A 46 1.54 -19.28 -3.29
CA ASP A 46 1.03 -20.58 -3.71
C ASP A 46 -0.14 -20.45 -4.68
N LYS A 47 -1.02 -19.46 -4.46
CA LYS A 47 -2.13 -19.14 -5.36
C LYS A 47 -1.71 -18.33 -6.59
N THR A 48 -0.46 -17.90 -6.68
CA THR A 48 0.04 -17.24 -7.88
C THR A 48 0.57 -18.31 -8.84
N PRO A 49 -0.01 -18.44 -10.06
CA PRO A 49 0.48 -19.39 -11.05
C PRO A 49 1.95 -19.15 -11.42
N SER A 50 2.69 -20.21 -11.73
CA SER A 50 4.10 -20.11 -12.14
C SER A 50 4.29 -19.33 -13.44
N ASP A 51 3.27 -19.33 -14.30
CA ASP A 51 3.21 -18.63 -15.59
C ASP A 51 2.56 -17.23 -15.49
N TYR A 52 2.32 -16.73 -14.27
CA TYR A 52 1.76 -15.38 -14.08
C TYR A 52 2.69 -14.32 -14.68
N PRO A 53 2.24 -13.52 -15.67
CA PRO A 53 3.14 -12.63 -16.44
C PRO A 53 3.87 -11.58 -15.60
N LEU A 54 3.29 -11.18 -14.47
CA LEU A 54 3.83 -10.15 -13.58
C LEU A 54 4.42 -10.73 -12.29
N ARG A 55 4.78 -12.02 -12.27
CA ARG A 55 5.32 -12.68 -11.06
C ARG A 55 6.57 -11.99 -10.49
N TRP A 56 7.35 -11.33 -11.34
CA TRP A 56 8.51 -10.54 -10.92
C TRP A 56 8.14 -9.24 -10.16
N ALA A 57 6.92 -8.73 -10.37
CA ALA A 57 6.43 -7.46 -9.82
C ALA A 57 5.33 -7.64 -8.76
N GLY A 58 4.72 -8.82 -8.66
CA GLY A 58 3.60 -9.04 -7.76
C GLY A 58 2.99 -10.43 -7.83
N LEU A 59 1.88 -10.58 -7.10
CA LEU A 59 1.13 -11.82 -6.93
C LEU A 59 -0.21 -11.73 -7.67
N ALA A 60 -0.77 -12.87 -8.08
CA ALA A 60 -2.03 -12.92 -8.82
C ALA A 60 -3.26 -12.62 -7.94
N VAL A 61 -3.10 -12.75 -6.63
CA VAL A 61 -4.15 -12.52 -5.62
C VAL A 61 -3.71 -11.45 -4.61
N SER A 62 -4.68 -10.73 -4.06
CA SER A 62 -4.42 -9.72 -3.03
C SER A 62 -4.42 -10.31 -1.62
N ILE A 63 -3.65 -9.73 -0.70
CA ILE A 63 -3.66 -10.11 0.72
C ILE A 63 -5.04 -10.01 1.35
N GLY A 64 -5.81 -8.98 1.03
CA GLY A 64 -7.19 -8.87 1.53
C GLY A 64 -8.08 -10.04 1.11
N GLN A 65 -7.85 -10.63 -0.09
CA GLN A 65 -8.58 -11.82 -0.54
C GLN A 65 -8.15 -13.04 0.28
N ILE A 66 -6.84 -13.23 0.48
CA ILE A 66 -6.31 -14.34 1.30
C ILE A 66 -6.85 -14.27 2.74
N VAL A 67 -6.89 -13.06 3.31
CA VAL A 67 -7.42 -12.82 4.65
C VAL A 67 -8.91 -13.14 4.72
N GLU A 68 -9.72 -12.65 3.77
CA GLU A 68 -11.16 -12.92 3.72
C GLU A 68 -11.47 -14.42 3.56
N GLU A 69 -10.71 -15.14 2.74
CA GLU A 69 -10.84 -16.60 2.59
C GLU A 69 -10.45 -17.36 3.87
N SER A 70 -9.43 -16.89 4.59
CA SER A 70 -8.97 -17.48 5.86
C SER A 70 -9.87 -17.11 7.05
N MET A 71 -10.45 -15.91 7.03
CA MET A 71 -11.25 -15.30 8.09
C MET A 71 -12.48 -14.60 7.48
N PRO A 72 -13.56 -15.35 7.18
CA PRO A 72 -14.72 -14.84 6.42
C PRO A 72 -15.50 -13.69 7.06
N HIS A 73 -15.25 -13.40 8.34
CA HIS A 73 -15.85 -12.28 9.05
C HIS A 73 -15.08 -10.95 8.84
N ILE A 74 -13.89 -11.01 8.23
CA ILE A 74 -13.09 -9.85 7.86
C ILE A 74 -13.27 -9.61 6.37
N GLY A 75 -13.91 -8.49 6.02
CA GLY A 75 -14.07 -8.11 4.62
C GLY A 75 -12.72 -7.85 3.94
N ARG A 76 -12.63 -8.13 2.63
CA ARG A 76 -11.42 -7.94 1.82
C ARG A 76 -10.74 -6.56 1.96
N SER A 77 -11.51 -5.50 2.23
CA SER A 77 -10.98 -4.13 2.37
C SER A 77 -10.60 -3.76 3.81
N ASP A 78 -11.01 -4.58 4.79
CA ASP A 78 -10.93 -4.27 6.21
C ASP A 78 -9.77 -4.97 6.92
N TRP A 79 -9.06 -5.85 6.21
CA TRP A 79 -7.97 -6.67 6.76
C TRP A 79 -6.91 -5.86 7.51
N GLN A 80 -6.55 -4.67 7.02
CA GLN A 80 -5.55 -3.80 7.67
C GLN A 80 -6.00 -3.40 9.08
N GLY A 81 -7.25 -2.96 9.19
CA GLY A 81 -7.85 -2.59 10.48
C GLY A 81 -8.04 -3.81 11.37
N ALA A 82 -8.48 -4.94 10.82
CA ALA A 82 -8.70 -6.16 11.58
C ALA A 82 -7.40 -6.76 12.15
N LEU A 83 -6.28 -6.69 11.41
CA LEU A 83 -5.00 -7.25 11.85
C LEU A 83 -4.17 -6.29 12.71
N THR A 84 -4.32 -4.96 12.54
CA THR A 84 -3.39 -3.99 13.15
C THR A 84 -4.08 -2.87 13.95
N GLY A 85 -5.40 -2.79 13.91
CA GLY A 85 -6.17 -1.70 14.52
C GLY A 85 -6.17 -0.39 13.72
N VAL A 86 -5.32 -0.24 12.70
CA VAL A 86 -5.27 0.94 11.81
C VAL A 86 -5.89 0.59 10.48
N ASN A 87 -6.96 1.29 10.10
CA ASN A 87 -7.61 1.04 8.82
C ASN A 87 -6.83 1.66 7.64
N ARG A 88 -7.09 1.17 6.42
CA ARG A 88 -6.45 1.67 5.19
C ARG A 88 -6.60 3.18 5.02
N ARG A 89 -7.78 3.71 5.35
CA ARG A 89 -8.12 5.13 5.16
C ARG A 89 -7.24 6.03 6.02
N GLU A 90 -6.97 5.67 7.26
CA GLU A 90 -6.09 6.43 8.16
C GLU A 90 -4.67 6.49 7.63
N SER A 91 -4.10 5.34 7.24
CA SER A 91 -2.74 5.26 6.69
C SER A 91 -2.61 6.07 5.39
N LEU A 92 -3.58 5.97 4.48
CA LEU A 92 -3.62 6.77 3.25
C LEU A 92 -3.81 8.27 3.54
N THR A 93 -4.60 8.62 4.55
CA THR A 93 -4.83 10.02 4.94
C THR A 93 -3.54 10.66 5.44
N MET A 94 -2.74 9.94 6.23
CA MET A 94 -1.44 10.43 6.71
C MET A 94 -0.42 10.59 5.57
N ALA A 95 -0.39 9.64 4.64
CA ALA A 95 0.43 9.74 3.43
C ALA A 95 0.00 10.94 2.57
N ALA A 96 -1.30 11.14 2.38
CA ALA A 96 -1.85 12.24 1.59
C ALA A 96 -1.55 13.60 2.22
N LYS A 97 -1.65 13.73 3.56
CA LYS A 97 -1.25 14.95 4.28
C LYS A 97 0.23 15.27 4.07
N THR A 98 1.09 14.24 4.14
CA THR A 98 2.52 14.38 3.86
C THR A 98 2.75 14.88 2.44
N LEU A 99 2.09 14.26 1.46
CA LEU A 99 2.21 14.62 0.05
C LEU A 99 1.71 16.04 -0.24
N ALA A 100 0.58 16.44 0.37
CA ALA A 100 0.03 17.78 0.24
C ALA A 100 0.97 18.84 0.81
N TYR A 101 1.60 18.57 1.95
CA TYR A 101 2.60 19.48 2.52
C TYR A 101 3.85 19.58 1.63
N MET A 102 4.36 18.45 1.14
CA MET A 102 5.47 18.43 0.18
C MET A 102 5.14 19.23 -1.08
N TYR A 103 3.90 19.14 -1.56
CA TYR A 103 3.41 19.90 -2.71
C TYR A 103 3.36 21.40 -2.42
N GLN A 104 2.82 21.81 -1.27
CA GLN A 104 2.80 23.20 -0.84
C GLN A 104 4.20 23.83 -0.84
N GLN A 105 5.22 23.09 -0.42
CA GLN A 105 6.62 23.56 -0.41
C GLN A 105 7.22 23.73 -1.82
N ARG A 106 6.59 23.16 -2.86
CA ARG A 106 7.05 23.22 -4.25
C ARG A 106 6.28 24.23 -5.10
N LEU A 107 5.15 24.73 -4.61
CA LEU A 107 4.37 25.74 -5.31
C LEU A 107 5.18 27.04 -5.47
N PRO A 108 5.04 27.75 -6.60
CA PRO A 108 5.57 29.11 -6.72
C PRO A 108 5.04 30.00 -5.59
N PRO A 109 5.81 30.99 -5.13
CA PRO A 109 5.32 31.97 -4.17
C PRO A 109 4.04 32.60 -4.70
N THR A 110 2.97 32.63 -3.90
CA THR A 110 1.77 33.40 -4.24
C THR A 110 2.17 34.87 -4.28
N VAL A 111 2.21 35.46 -5.47
CA VAL A 111 2.35 36.91 -5.62
C VAL A 111 1.00 37.49 -5.23
N VAL A 112 0.94 38.10 -4.03
CA VAL A 112 -0.24 38.82 -3.53
C VAL A 112 -0.25 40.22 -4.13
#